data_AF-A0A2T6NCL8-F1
#
_entry.id   AF-A0A2T6NCL8-F1
#
_cell.length_a   1.000
_cell.length_b   1.000
_cell.length_c   1.000
_cell.angle_alpha   90.00
_cell.angle_beta   90.00
_cell.angle_gamma   90.00
#
_symmetry.space_group_name_H-M   'P 1'
#
loop_
_entity.id
_entity.type
_entity.pdbx_description
1 polymer ?
#
loop_
_entity_poly.entity_id
_entity_poly.type
_entity_poly.pdbx_seq_one_letter_code
_entity_poly.pdbx_strand_id
1 'polypeptide(L)'
;MPLIANIDGPTRRVYLGIDSVGVDVHPIDIYKEMRALRRTNSSLRQYYLFMSAHGYDQKGTGSFTERYVKLLNGTRIVPYDSTHVLRVTGTVITDSGAAGADCFDRSLLMPTSRIDIDYQPPQVEVVTVNSGSGLSVDQDSKLSDVYRAHYNRRRWDKVGHQVVLYADDGITPAHVFNTDGTSNAIGELTPI
;
A
#
# COMPACT_ATOMS: atom_id res chain seq x y z
N MET A 1 27.34 3.60 22.21
CA MET A 1 27.03 2.77 23.41
C MET A 1 26.13 1.63 22.97
N PRO A 2 26.32 0.41 23.49
CA PRO A 2 25.54 -0.76 23.11
C PRO A 2 24.12 -0.69 23.71
N LEU A 3 23.10 -0.72 22.85
CA LEU A 3 21.70 -0.80 23.25
C LEU A 3 21.29 -2.21 23.65
N ILE A 4 21.99 -3.25 23.17
CA ILE A 4 21.67 -4.65 23.45
C ILE A 4 22.56 -5.18 24.56
N ALA A 5 21.96 -5.56 25.69
CA ALA A 5 22.66 -6.25 26.76
C ALA A 5 22.91 -7.72 26.43
N ASN A 6 21.90 -8.42 25.90
CA ASN A 6 21.98 -9.84 25.57
C ASN A 6 20.94 -10.24 24.52
N ILE A 7 21.21 -11.34 23.80
CA ILE A 7 20.22 -12.00 22.92
C ILE A 7 20.08 -13.45 23.37
N ASP A 8 18.89 -13.80 23.85
CA ASP A 8 18.52 -15.19 24.11
C ASP A 8 18.02 -15.82 22.80
N GLY A 9 18.86 -16.66 22.21
CA GLY A 9 18.59 -17.33 20.95
C GLY A 9 17.42 -18.32 21.00
N PRO A 10 17.38 -19.26 21.97
CA PRO A 10 16.27 -20.19 22.15
C PRO A 10 14.90 -19.53 22.35
N THR A 11 14.78 -18.54 23.24
CA THR A 11 13.50 -17.87 23.52
C THR A 11 13.21 -16.71 22.56
N ARG A 12 14.18 -16.37 21.71
CA ARG A 12 14.11 -15.27 20.73
C ARG A 12 13.81 -13.93 21.38
N ARG A 13 14.54 -13.61 22.46
CA ARG A 13 14.43 -12.35 23.19
C ARG A 13 15.67 -11.51 23.00
N VAL A 14 15.47 -10.24 22.64
CA VAL A 14 16.55 -9.24 22.53
C VAL A 14 16.44 -8.30 23.73
N TYR A 15 17.34 -8.42 24.69
CA TYR A 15 17.32 -7.66 25.93
C TYR A 15 18.05 -6.33 25.75
N LEU A 16 17.37 -5.24 26.03
CA LEU A 16 17.96 -3.91 26.04
C LEU A 16 18.80 -3.69 27.31
N GLY A 17 19.90 -2.98 27.16
CA GLY A 17 20.77 -2.58 28.26
C GLY A 17 20.36 -1.27 28.91
N ILE A 18 21.03 -0.93 30.02
CA ILE A 18 20.80 0.33 30.75
C ILE A 18 20.94 1.57 29.86
N ASP A 19 21.75 1.46 28.80
CA ASP A 19 21.99 2.52 27.83
C ASP A 19 20.75 2.86 26.98
N SER A 20 19.68 2.04 27.03
CA SER A 20 18.39 2.38 26.42
C SER A 20 17.52 3.28 27.31
N VAL A 21 17.91 3.52 28.57
CA VAL A 21 17.13 4.30 29.53
C VAL A 21 17.40 5.79 29.33
N GLY A 22 16.34 6.58 29.15
CA GLY A 22 16.46 8.04 29.04
C GLY A 22 17.00 8.54 27.69
N VAL A 23 17.07 7.67 26.69
CA VAL A 23 17.46 8.01 25.31
C VAL A 23 16.39 7.57 24.33
N ASP A 24 16.34 8.24 23.19
CA ASP A 24 15.45 7.85 22.09
C ASP A 24 16.04 6.63 21.37
N VAL A 25 15.26 5.55 21.34
CA VAL A 25 15.68 4.29 20.73
C VAL A 25 15.06 4.17 19.34
N HIS A 26 15.91 4.21 18.32
CA HIS A 26 15.49 3.88 16.97
C HIS A 26 15.70 2.36 16.74
N PRO A 27 14.66 1.60 16.33
CA PRO A 27 14.79 0.15 16.10
C PRO A 27 15.90 -0.27 15.12
N ILE A 28 16.30 0.62 14.20
CA ILE A 28 17.37 0.36 13.25
C ILE A 28 18.74 0.21 13.95
N ASP A 29 18.94 0.90 15.07
CA ASP A 29 20.20 0.82 15.80
C ASP A 29 20.31 -0.49 16.57
N ILE A 30 19.19 -0.98 17.13
CA ILE A 30 19.07 -2.35 17.66
C ILE A 30 19.39 -3.36 16.55
N TYR A 31 18.83 -3.19 15.35
CA TYR A 31 19.12 -4.08 14.22
C TYR A 31 20.61 -4.10 13.85
N LYS A 32 21.26 -2.93 13.72
CA LYS A 32 22.68 -2.83 13.40
C LYS A 32 23.54 -3.55 14.44
N GLU A 33 23.23 -3.35 15.72
CA GLU A 33 23.95 -3.97 16.81
C GLU A 33 23.75 -5.49 16.84
N MET A 34 22.51 -5.97 16.64
CA MET A 34 22.23 -7.40 16.51
C MET A 34 23.04 -8.03 15.35
N ARG A 35 23.14 -7.34 14.21
CA ARG A 35 23.96 -7.79 13.08
C ARG A 35 25.45 -7.84 13.42
N ALA A 36 25.95 -6.85 14.16
CA ALA A 36 27.34 -6.84 14.64
C ALA A 36 27.60 -8.00 15.62
N LEU A 37 26.72 -8.21 16.60
CA LEU A 37 26.81 -9.32 17.56
C LEU A 37 26.77 -10.68 16.86
N ARG A 38 25.88 -10.88 15.88
CA ARG A 38 25.85 -12.12 15.09
C ARG A 38 27.11 -12.34 14.24
N ARG A 39 27.78 -11.27 13.80
CA ARG A 39 29.02 -11.41 13.02
C ARG A 39 30.15 -11.96 13.87
N THR A 40 30.26 -11.54 15.14
CA THR A 40 31.36 -11.88 16.04
C THR A 40 31.04 -13.09 16.94
N ASN A 41 29.78 -13.36 17.24
CA ASN A 41 29.36 -14.43 18.14
C ASN A 41 28.80 -15.65 17.37
N SER A 42 29.51 -16.79 17.41
CA SER A 42 29.06 -18.05 16.80
C SER A 42 27.79 -18.63 17.44
N SER A 43 27.58 -18.43 18.74
CA SER A 43 26.40 -18.96 19.43
C SER A 43 25.09 -18.33 18.95
N LEU A 44 25.15 -17.14 18.34
CA LEU A 44 23.98 -16.50 17.75
C LEU A 44 23.78 -16.91 16.28
N ARG A 45 24.84 -17.34 15.58
CA ARG A 45 24.77 -17.70 14.15
C ARG A 45 23.98 -18.98 13.88
N GLN A 46 23.92 -19.88 14.86
CA GLN A 46 23.13 -21.13 14.76
C GLN A 46 21.62 -20.88 14.66
N TYR A 47 21.12 -19.73 15.12
CA TYR A 47 19.70 -19.39 15.09
C TYR A 47 19.33 -18.64 13.81
N TYR A 48 18.10 -18.81 13.34
CA TYR A 48 17.52 -17.93 12.31
C TYR A 48 17.56 -16.46 12.72
N LEU A 49 17.64 -15.57 11.73
CA LEU A 49 17.75 -14.13 11.95
C LEU A 49 16.60 -13.60 12.83
N PHE A 50 16.92 -12.74 13.78
CA PHE A 50 15.96 -12.19 14.76
C PHE A 50 15.17 -11.01 14.22
N MET A 51 15.80 -10.19 13.38
CA MET A 51 15.22 -8.96 12.85
C MET A 51 15.72 -8.71 11.42
N SER A 52 14.87 -8.14 10.57
CA SER A 52 15.25 -7.60 9.26
C SER A 52 14.93 -6.10 9.18
N ALA A 53 15.74 -5.35 8.45
CA ALA A 53 15.47 -3.95 8.15
C ALA A 53 14.92 -3.83 6.73
N HIS A 54 13.86 -3.04 6.58
CA HIS A 54 13.14 -2.79 5.33
C HIS A 54 12.89 -1.29 5.19
N GLY A 55 12.42 -0.88 4.02
CA GLY A 55 12.10 0.50 3.70
C GLY A 55 12.49 0.81 2.25
N TYR A 56 12.17 2.02 1.80
CA TYR A 56 12.37 2.44 0.42
C TYR A 56 11.59 1.61 -0.62
N ASP A 57 10.51 0.94 -0.18
CA ASP A 57 9.57 0.30 -1.09
C ASP A 57 8.62 1.38 -1.66
N GLN A 58 8.33 1.32 -2.95
CA GLN A 58 7.48 2.31 -3.60
C GLN A 58 6.02 2.17 -3.13
N LYS A 59 5.45 3.26 -2.57
CA LYS A 59 4.04 3.32 -2.15
C LYS A 59 3.08 3.73 -3.28
N GLY A 60 3.63 4.23 -4.39
CA GLY A 60 2.89 4.88 -5.48
C GLY A 60 3.20 6.38 -5.54
N THR A 61 2.97 7.01 -6.70
CA THR A 61 3.10 8.48 -6.91
C THR A 61 4.46 9.11 -6.52
N GLY A 62 5.54 8.32 -6.51
CA GLY A 62 6.89 8.81 -6.15
C GLY A 62 7.16 8.88 -4.65
N SER A 63 6.22 8.47 -3.80
CA SER A 63 6.44 8.31 -2.35
C SER A 63 6.95 6.91 -2.02
N PHE A 64 7.77 6.80 -0.98
CA PHE A 64 8.42 5.57 -0.55
C PHE A 64 8.08 5.22 0.90
N THR A 65 8.23 3.94 1.25
CA THR A 65 8.13 3.49 2.64
C THR A 65 9.31 3.99 3.45
N GLU A 66 9.02 4.37 4.69
CA GLU A 66 10.05 4.70 5.65
C GLU A 66 10.83 3.44 6.06
N ARG A 67 11.98 3.67 6.68
CA ARG A 67 12.77 2.58 7.24
C ARG A 67 12.06 2.01 8.46
N TYR A 68 11.84 0.70 8.44
CA TYR A 68 11.28 -0.03 9.58
C TYR A 68 12.04 -1.32 9.84
N VAL A 69 11.91 -1.82 11.06
CA VAL A 69 12.47 -3.11 11.46
C VAL A 69 11.37 -4.11 11.70
N LYS A 70 11.51 -5.29 11.10
CA LYS A 70 10.61 -6.42 11.27
C LYS A 70 11.24 -7.45 12.20
N LEU A 71 10.56 -7.76 13.30
CA LEU A 71 10.90 -8.86 14.20
C LEU A 71 10.45 -10.18 13.58
N LEU A 72 11.35 -11.17 13.52
CA LEU A 72 11.17 -12.41 12.78
C LEU A 72 11.01 -13.61 13.70
N ASN A 73 10.19 -14.57 13.28
CA ASN A 73 9.97 -15.85 13.94
C ASN A 73 9.55 -15.70 15.41
N GLY A 74 8.62 -14.79 15.71
CA GLY A 74 8.16 -14.57 17.09
C GLY A 74 9.17 -13.85 18.01
N THR A 75 10.23 -13.26 17.45
CA THR A 75 11.18 -12.44 18.22
C THR A 75 10.44 -11.27 18.91
N ARG A 76 10.83 -10.96 20.14
CA ARG A 76 10.37 -9.78 20.89
C ARG A 76 11.54 -9.05 21.54
N ILE A 77 11.40 -7.75 21.70
CA ILE A 77 12.37 -6.90 22.40
C ILE A 77 11.99 -6.86 23.88
N VAL A 78 12.93 -7.09 24.78
CA VAL A 78 12.71 -6.97 26.23
C VAL A 78 13.35 -5.66 26.68
N PRO A 79 12.58 -4.69 27.20
CA PRO A 79 13.15 -3.46 27.74
C PRO A 79 14.09 -3.72 28.93
N TYR A 80 14.94 -2.76 29.26
CA TYR A 80 15.80 -2.86 30.43
C TYR A 80 14.96 -2.87 31.72
N ASP A 81 15.26 -3.76 32.66
CA ASP A 81 14.45 -3.96 33.85
C ASP A 81 14.65 -2.85 34.91
N SER A 82 14.00 -1.71 34.67
CA SER A 82 13.99 -0.56 35.59
C SER A 82 12.73 0.28 35.38
N THR A 83 12.43 1.19 36.32
CA THR A 83 11.31 2.13 36.15
C THR A 83 11.71 3.31 35.27
N HIS A 84 11.20 3.36 34.03
CA HIS A 84 11.47 4.42 33.06
C HIS A 84 10.46 4.45 31.90
N VAL A 85 10.52 5.51 31.10
CA VAL A 85 9.84 5.59 29.80
C VAL A 85 10.83 5.22 28.71
N LEU A 86 10.51 4.21 27.91
CA LEU A 86 11.25 3.83 26.71
C LEU A 86 10.66 4.57 25.51
N ARG A 87 11.38 5.57 25.00
CA ARG A 87 10.98 6.32 23.81
C ARG A 87 11.46 5.61 22.55
N VAL A 88 10.53 5.32 21.66
CA VAL A 88 10.79 4.61 20.41
C VAL A 88 10.38 5.49 19.24
N THR A 89 11.37 6.01 18.53
CA THR A 89 11.19 7.04 17.48
C THR A 89 11.09 6.48 16.06
N GLY A 90 11.27 5.17 15.90
CA GLY A 90 11.25 4.51 14.59
C GLY A 90 10.27 3.35 14.53
N THR A 91 9.95 2.91 13.32
CA THR A 91 8.93 1.90 13.10
C THR A 91 9.45 0.49 13.39
N VAL A 92 8.74 -0.24 14.26
CA VAL A 92 8.97 -1.67 14.52
C VAL A 92 7.66 -2.44 14.37
N ILE A 93 7.75 -3.58 13.68
CA ILE A 93 6.64 -4.50 13.47
C ILE A 93 7.10 -5.94 13.70
N THR A 94 6.14 -6.84 13.89
CA THR A 94 6.36 -8.29 13.99
C THR A 94 5.95 -8.98 12.70
N ASP A 95 6.44 -10.19 12.49
CA ASP A 95 5.99 -11.09 11.43
C ASP A 95 4.52 -11.51 11.56
N SER A 96 3.97 -11.48 12.77
CA SER A 96 2.54 -11.70 13.06
C SER A 96 1.66 -10.47 12.84
N GLY A 97 2.21 -9.32 12.41
CA GLY A 97 1.46 -8.11 12.12
C GLY A 97 1.21 -7.17 13.31
N ALA A 98 1.67 -7.51 14.52
CA ALA A 98 1.67 -6.59 15.65
C ALA A 98 2.73 -5.48 15.45
N ALA A 99 2.48 -4.29 15.99
CA ALA A 99 3.34 -3.12 15.84
C ALA A 99 3.44 -2.33 17.15
N GLY A 100 4.42 -1.43 17.23
CA GLY A 100 4.56 -0.53 18.38
C GLY A 100 4.83 -1.25 19.70
N ALA A 101 4.12 -0.87 20.76
CA ALA A 101 4.33 -1.41 22.11
C ALA A 101 4.20 -2.94 22.19
N ASP A 102 3.41 -3.56 21.31
CA ASP A 102 3.22 -5.03 21.26
C ASP A 102 4.46 -5.79 20.75
N CYS A 103 5.43 -5.06 20.17
CA CYS A 103 6.74 -5.63 19.81
C CYS A 103 7.63 -5.88 21.04
N PHE A 104 7.25 -5.35 22.20
CA PHE A 104 8.02 -5.41 23.43
C PHE A 104 7.40 -6.37 24.44
N ASP A 105 8.22 -7.28 24.95
CA ASP A 105 7.82 -8.25 25.96
C ASP A 105 8.19 -7.71 27.35
N ARG A 106 7.16 -7.51 28.18
CA ARG A 106 7.27 -7.03 29.57
C ARG A 106 7.06 -8.15 30.59
N SER A 107 6.76 -9.38 30.15
CA SER A 107 6.38 -10.49 31.03
C SER A 107 7.52 -10.99 31.91
N LEU A 108 8.77 -10.72 31.51
CA LEU A 108 9.99 -11.18 32.19
C LEU A 108 10.60 -10.11 33.11
N LEU A 109 9.95 -8.95 33.25
CA LEU A 109 10.43 -7.86 34.10
C LEU A 109 10.02 -8.09 35.55
N MET A 110 10.79 -7.55 36.49
CA MET A 110 10.43 -7.59 37.90
C MET A 110 9.08 -6.88 38.13
N PRO A 111 8.20 -7.39 39.03
CA PRO A 111 6.91 -6.76 39.33
C PRO A 111 7.01 -5.31 39.85
N THR A 112 8.19 -4.92 40.34
CA THR A 112 8.49 -3.57 40.82
C THR A 112 8.87 -2.60 39.71
N SER A 113 9.25 -3.10 38.54
CA SER A 113 9.65 -2.28 37.39
C SER A 113 8.45 -1.78 36.64
N ARG A 114 8.40 -0.47 36.40
CA ARG A 114 7.33 0.17 35.62
C ARG A 114 7.92 0.76 34.35
N ILE A 115 7.62 0.10 33.23
CA ILE A 115 8.10 0.52 31.91
C ILE A 115 6.91 0.96 31.07
N ASP A 116 6.94 2.23 30.70
CA ASP A 116 6.03 2.79 29.72
C ASP A 116 6.73 2.87 28.36
N ILE A 117 6.01 2.51 27.30
CA ILE A 117 6.57 2.47 25.95
C ILE A 117 5.94 3.60 25.16
N ASP A 118 6.69 4.70 25.05
CA ASP A 118 6.29 5.87 24.27
C ASP A 118 6.69 5.63 22.81
N TYR A 119 5.77 5.06 22.04
CA TYR A 119 5.97 4.70 20.64
C TYR A 119 5.48 5.83 19.72
N GLN A 120 6.43 6.64 19.24
CA GLN A 120 6.23 7.71 18.27
C GLN A 120 7.05 7.44 17.00
N PRO A 121 6.61 6.51 16.13
CA PRO A 121 7.24 6.36 14.82
C PRO A 121 7.03 7.63 13.99
N PRO A 122 7.83 7.86 12.94
CA PRO A 122 7.60 8.99 12.06
C PRO A 122 6.22 8.85 11.40
N GLN A 123 5.55 9.98 11.19
CA GLN A 123 4.17 9.97 10.74
C GLN A 123 4.05 9.34 9.35
N VAL A 124 3.18 8.33 9.23
CA VAL A 124 2.89 7.69 7.96
C VAL A 124 2.15 8.65 7.03
N GLU A 125 2.78 9.01 5.91
CA GLU A 125 2.10 9.68 4.82
C GLU A 125 1.06 8.71 4.22
N VAL A 126 -0.22 9.08 4.29
CA VAL A 126 -1.32 8.36 3.63
C VAL A 126 -1.42 8.88 2.21
N VAL A 127 -1.01 8.07 1.26
CA VAL A 127 -1.20 8.34 -0.16
C VAL A 127 -2.55 7.76 -0.57
N THR A 128 -3.56 8.61 -0.69
CA THR A 128 -4.87 8.20 -1.22
C THR A 128 -4.74 7.98 -2.73
N VAL A 129 -4.68 6.73 -3.16
CA VAL A 129 -4.79 6.37 -4.58
C VAL A 129 -6.27 6.41 -4.94
N ASN A 130 -6.71 7.49 -5.59
CA ASN A 130 -8.07 7.56 -6.13
C ASN A 130 -8.21 6.53 -7.26
N SER A 131 -8.73 5.34 -6.93
CA SER A 131 -9.04 4.27 -7.89
C SER A 131 -10.32 4.53 -8.69
N GLY A 132 -10.63 5.80 -8.97
CA GLY A 132 -11.67 6.20 -9.93
C GLY A 132 -11.09 6.19 -11.34
N SER A 133 -11.94 6.27 -12.37
CA SER A 133 -11.54 6.31 -13.79
C SER A 133 -10.60 7.45 -14.18
N GLY A 134 -10.19 8.31 -13.24
CA GLY A 134 -9.46 9.55 -13.48
C GLY A 134 -10.33 10.62 -14.13
N LEU A 135 -11.62 10.35 -14.28
CA LEU A 135 -12.60 11.25 -14.90
C LEU A 135 -13.51 11.81 -13.81
N SER A 136 -13.78 13.11 -13.87
CA SER A 136 -14.93 13.67 -13.17
C SER A 136 -16.23 13.08 -13.72
N VAL A 137 -17.33 13.21 -12.97
CA VAL A 137 -18.68 12.80 -13.43
C VAL A 137 -19.01 13.40 -14.80
N ASP A 138 -18.62 14.66 -15.02
CA ASP A 138 -18.82 15.34 -16.31
C ASP A 138 -17.97 14.74 -17.43
N GLN A 139 -16.74 14.33 -17.14
CA GLN A 139 -15.85 13.71 -18.13
C GLN A 139 -16.30 12.29 -18.49
N ASP A 140 -16.79 11.53 -17.51
CA ASP A 140 -17.37 10.20 -17.72
C ASP A 140 -18.66 10.27 -18.57
N SER A 141 -19.52 11.26 -18.26
CA SER A 141 -20.72 11.56 -19.04
C SER A 141 -20.36 11.95 -20.49
N LYS A 142 -19.39 12.85 -20.68
CA LYS A 142 -18.91 13.24 -22.03
C LYS A 142 -18.32 12.07 -22.80
N LEU A 143 -17.58 11.18 -22.15
CA LEU A 143 -17.01 10.00 -22.79
C LEU A 143 -18.12 9.02 -23.23
N SER A 144 -19.12 8.84 -22.38
CA SER A 144 -20.32 8.05 -22.68
C SER A 144 -21.11 8.64 -23.85
N ASP A 145 -21.23 9.97 -23.91
CA ASP A 145 -21.89 10.67 -25.01
C ASP A 145 -21.12 10.55 -26.33
N VAL A 146 -19.79 10.65 -26.31
CA VAL A 146 -18.93 10.42 -27.49
C VAL A 146 -19.10 8.98 -27.99
N TYR A 147 -19.13 8.00 -27.09
CA TYR A 147 -19.35 6.60 -27.45
C TYR A 147 -20.73 6.38 -28.10
N ARG A 148 -21.80 6.97 -27.52
CA ARG A 148 -23.16 6.90 -28.08
C ARG A 148 -23.26 7.61 -29.43
N ALA A 149 -22.63 8.77 -29.58
CA ALA A 149 -22.60 9.51 -30.84
C ALA A 149 -21.88 8.71 -31.94
N HIS A 150 -20.76 8.06 -31.60
CA HIS A 150 -20.05 7.18 -32.53
C HIS A 150 -20.86 5.93 -32.91
N TYR A 151 -21.56 5.31 -31.95
CA TYR A 151 -22.44 4.16 -32.21
C TYR A 151 -23.62 4.55 -33.13
N ASN A 152 -24.26 5.69 -32.90
CA ASN A 152 -25.39 6.13 -33.71
C ASN A 152 -24.99 6.60 -35.12
N ARG A 153 -23.79 7.15 -35.29
CA ARG A 153 -23.23 7.45 -36.63
C ARG A 153 -23.05 6.20 -37.49
N ARG A 154 -22.98 5.00 -36.89
CA ARG A 154 -22.98 3.74 -37.62
C ARG A 154 -24.36 3.20 -37.97
N ARG A 155 -25.45 3.75 -37.40
CA ARG A 155 -26.83 3.31 -37.71
C ARG A 155 -27.46 4.08 -38.85
N TRP A 156 -27.00 5.28 -39.12
CA TRP A 156 -27.41 6.03 -40.30
C TRP A 156 -26.30 6.93 -40.81
N ASP A 157 -26.17 7.05 -42.13
CA ASP A 157 -25.23 7.96 -42.78
C ASP A 157 -25.89 8.65 -43.97
N LYS A 158 -25.46 9.89 -44.26
CA LYS A 158 -25.87 10.60 -45.47
C LYS A 158 -24.72 10.58 -46.47
N VAL A 159 -24.86 9.79 -47.52
CA VAL A 159 -23.86 9.64 -48.58
C VAL A 159 -24.40 10.28 -49.85
N GLY A 160 -23.89 11.47 -50.18
CA GLY A 160 -24.37 12.25 -51.33
C GLY A 160 -25.85 12.62 -51.18
N HIS A 161 -26.67 12.18 -52.14
CA HIS A 161 -28.12 12.34 -52.11
C HIS A 161 -28.87 11.16 -51.49
N GLN A 162 -28.20 10.28 -50.76
CA GLN A 162 -28.85 9.15 -50.11
C GLN A 162 -28.74 9.23 -48.59
N VAL A 163 -29.77 8.77 -47.89
CA VAL A 163 -29.73 8.45 -46.46
C VAL A 163 -29.75 6.93 -46.34
N VAL A 164 -28.70 6.36 -45.77
CA VAL A 164 -28.55 4.92 -45.55
C VAL A 164 -28.82 4.64 -44.08
N LEU A 165 -29.76 3.75 -43.78
CA LEU A 165 -29.90 3.13 -42.46
C LEU A 165 -29.17 1.79 -42.50
N TYR A 166 -28.31 1.54 -41.52
CA TYR A 166 -27.59 0.27 -41.39
C TYR A 166 -28.29 -0.68 -40.41
N ALA A 167 -28.09 -1.98 -40.59
CA ALA A 167 -28.51 -3.02 -39.68
C ALA A 167 -27.78 -2.91 -38.33
N ASP A 168 -28.09 -3.79 -37.37
CA ASP A 168 -27.49 -3.77 -36.02
C ASP A 168 -25.96 -3.94 -36.02
N ASP A 169 -25.36 -4.41 -37.11
CA ASP A 169 -23.92 -4.51 -37.31
C ASP A 169 -23.23 -3.17 -37.65
N GLY A 170 -24.01 -2.14 -38.00
CA GLY A 170 -23.53 -0.81 -38.36
C GLY A 170 -22.68 -0.76 -39.64
N ILE A 171 -22.75 -1.79 -40.49
CA ILE A 171 -21.98 -1.90 -41.74
C ILE A 171 -22.89 -2.29 -42.91
N THR A 172 -23.89 -3.15 -42.68
CA THR A 172 -24.80 -3.63 -43.72
C THR A 172 -25.93 -2.63 -43.93
N PRO A 173 -26.11 -2.05 -45.13
CA PRO A 173 -27.26 -1.20 -45.43
C PRO A 173 -28.56 -2.00 -45.26
N ALA A 174 -29.40 -1.61 -44.31
CA ALA A 174 -30.74 -2.16 -44.13
C ALA A 174 -31.75 -1.43 -45.04
N HIS A 175 -31.65 -0.10 -45.13
CA HIS A 175 -32.50 0.71 -46.00
C HIS A 175 -31.70 1.85 -46.61
N VAL A 176 -32.04 2.23 -47.85
CA VAL A 176 -31.42 3.35 -48.56
C VAL A 176 -32.53 4.21 -49.13
N PHE A 177 -32.57 5.48 -48.72
CA PHE A 177 -33.55 6.45 -49.18
C PHE A 177 -32.87 7.45 -50.11
N ASN A 178 -33.49 7.72 -51.26
CA ASN A 178 -33.02 8.78 -52.14
C ASN A 178 -33.61 10.13 -51.72
N THR A 179 -32.78 11.17 -51.68
CA THR A 179 -33.16 12.56 -51.35
C THR A 179 -33.17 13.47 -52.57
N ASP A 180 -32.91 12.93 -53.76
CA ASP A 180 -33.18 13.58 -55.04
C ASP A 180 -34.67 13.91 -55.09
N GLY A 181 -35.03 15.19 -55.11
CA GLY A 181 -36.40 15.71 -55.00
C GLY A 181 -37.39 15.32 -56.11
N THR A 182 -37.16 14.21 -56.81
CA THR A 182 -38.08 13.60 -57.78
C THR A 182 -39.14 12.78 -57.06
N SER A 183 -40.30 13.41 -56.81
CA SER A 183 -41.69 12.97 -56.52
C SER A 183 -42.06 11.56 -55.99
N ASN A 184 -41.17 10.62 -55.71
CA ASN A 184 -41.48 9.31 -55.11
C ASN A 184 -40.71 9.02 -53.80
N ALA A 185 -39.85 9.91 -53.32
CA ALA A 185 -38.95 9.64 -52.19
C ALA A 185 -39.63 9.52 -50.80
N ILE A 186 -40.86 10.00 -50.63
CA ILE A 186 -41.54 10.07 -49.32
C ILE A 186 -42.65 9.01 -49.19
N GLY A 187 -43.03 8.35 -50.29
CA GLY A 187 -44.12 7.36 -50.30
C GLY A 187 -43.80 6.02 -49.63
N GLU A 188 -42.52 5.73 -49.36
CA GLU A 188 -42.06 4.45 -48.80
C GLU A 188 -41.90 4.46 -47.26
N LEU A 189 -42.09 5.61 -46.60
CA LEU A 189 -42.08 5.71 -45.15
C LEU A 189 -43.49 5.48 -44.57
N THR A 190 -44.00 4.26 -44.71
CA THR A 190 -45.12 3.82 -43.85
C THR A 190 -44.56 3.55 -42.44
N PRO A 191 -45.02 4.27 -41.40
CA PRO A 191 -44.68 3.92 -40.03
C PRO A 191 -45.23 2.52 -39.73
N ILE A 192 -44.43 1.66 -39.12
CA ILE A 192 -44.90 0.44 -38.46
C ILE A 192 -45.36 0.82 -37.05
#